data_AF-A0A933LI71-F1
#
_entry.id   AF-A0A933LI71-F1
#
_cell.length_a   1.000
_cell.length_b   1.000
_cell.length_c   1.000
_cell.angle_alpha   90.00
_cell.angle_beta   90.00
_cell.angle_gamma   90.00
#
_symmetry.space_group_name_H-M   'P 1'
#
loop_
_entity.id
_entity.type
_entity.pdbx_description
1 polymer ?
#
loop_
_entity_poly.entity_id
_entity_poly.type
_entity_poly.pdbx_seq_one_letter_code
_entity_poly.pdbx_strand_id
1 'polypeptide(L)'
;AWNRFTIYDKVYPGEAACGNVHFAPNSQSDYDWGNPTYVWSYCDDWLYNYPNLTGQKKWVNRDEWGGGDIRLHHRWWFHHFPHVAGSTTEYSMTRLNDWWAYVQDFNRHAESGGDHSPGGSPPPAQAYPRSPVRITSNSGDDWAPKLNASGRMVWHGEVNGTFEVFSSDLDGRHLVRITSNSFNDEDPQISAAGRIVWQGFDGRDYEIFSANADGTDIVQITNNLVNDWHPQINDQGRVVWDAFDGTDYEIYSANADGSNVIRITDNAAASGYPREDVWPQINNLGRVVWFGYNGANWEIYSANQDGSNLVNVSNDTAEDEYPQISDSGRVVWHRWYSDSNAEIVSAPAGGGTVTRITNNTYEDWYPQINVSNQVVWMARVDGDWEIMTGSALGGTNSRITNNSVHDQYPRINTNGQMVWQGFDGSDWEIYTYRDGNILQVTNNTYDDRWPAINVGGQLAWHADAESPPNGTSEVFAVSPLAIIPADFDGDGDVDVDDFAFMQNCMSYEPPVGDCERANLNTDRRVDQADVDIFQNCLSGPDIAAVEGCADVVP
;
A
#
# COMPACT_ATOMS: atom_id res chain seq x y z
N ALA A 1 31.97 -7.97 13.98
CA ALA A 1 32.20 -6.97 15.06
C ALA A 1 31.09 -6.92 16.14
N TRP A 2 29.83 -6.59 15.82
CA TRP A 2 28.74 -6.39 16.81
C TRP A 2 28.59 -7.51 17.85
N ASN A 3 28.52 -8.77 17.42
CA ASN A 3 28.39 -9.91 18.35
C ASN A 3 29.53 -9.97 19.38
N ARG A 4 30.75 -9.54 19.03
CA ARG A 4 31.88 -9.49 19.97
C ARG A 4 31.84 -8.26 20.88
N PHE A 5 31.14 -7.21 20.49
CA PHE A 5 30.93 -6.02 21.32
C PHE A 5 29.87 -6.30 22.40
N THR A 6 28.85 -7.10 22.08
CA THR A 6 27.68 -7.31 22.94
C THR A 6 27.76 -8.49 23.91
N ILE A 7 28.83 -9.28 23.87
CA ILE A 7 29.02 -10.38 24.84
C ILE A 7 29.20 -9.85 26.26
N TYR A 8 28.69 -10.62 27.22
CA TYR A 8 28.78 -10.38 28.66
C TYR A 8 29.11 -11.69 29.39
N ASP A 9 29.61 -11.59 30.62
CA ASP A 9 30.34 -12.66 31.32
C ASP A 9 29.51 -13.94 31.52
N LYS A 10 28.20 -13.82 31.74
CA LYS A 10 27.32 -15.00 31.89
C LYS A 10 27.29 -15.89 30.65
N VAL A 11 27.35 -15.30 29.45
CA VAL A 11 27.28 -16.04 28.18
C VAL A 11 28.68 -16.43 27.70
N TYR A 12 29.69 -15.60 27.98
CA TYR A 12 31.08 -15.84 27.65
C TYR A 12 31.99 -15.56 28.86
N PRO A 13 32.13 -16.53 29.79
CA PRO A 13 32.85 -16.33 31.04
C PRO A 13 34.31 -15.92 30.84
N GLY A 14 34.71 -14.82 31.49
CA GLY A 14 36.05 -14.23 31.42
C GLY A 14 36.33 -13.42 30.15
N GLU A 15 35.38 -13.33 29.22
CA GLU A 15 35.54 -12.74 27.89
C GLU A 15 34.50 -11.63 27.62
N ALA A 16 33.91 -11.05 28.67
CA ALA A 16 32.91 -9.99 28.51
C ALA A 16 33.45 -8.80 27.68
N ALA A 17 32.59 -8.19 26.88
CA ALA A 17 32.86 -6.93 26.21
C ALA A 17 32.01 -5.84 26.86
N CYS A 18 31.28 -5.04 26.07
CA CYS A 18 30.44 -3.98 26.60
C CYS A 18 29.05 -4.46 27.04
N GLY A 19 28.67 -5.71 26.73
CA GLY A 19 27.30 -6.16 26.93
C GLY A 19 26.34 -5.45 25.97
N ASN A 20 25.05 -5.45 26.28
CA ASN A 20 24.03 -4.80 25.48
C ASN A 20 23.13 -3.92 26.37
N VAL A 21 22.10 -3.32 25.78
CA VAL A 21 21.18 -2.44 26.51
C VAL A 21 20.48 -3.15 27.68
N HIS A 22 20.22 -4.45 27.58
CA HIS A 22 19.61 -5.30 28.61
C HIS A 22 20.62 -5.83 29.65
N PHE A 23 21.85 -6.13 29.23
CA PHE A 23 22.86 -6.81 30.05
C PHE A 23 24.16 -6.02 30.09
N ALA A 24 24.54 -5.52 31.27
CA ALA A 24 25.88 -5.03 31.53
C ALA A 24 26.91 -6.18 31.45
N PRO A 25 28.22 -5.88 31.35
CA PRO A 25 29.26 -6.90 31.25
C PRO A 25 29.21 -8.00 32.32
N ASN A 26 28.70 -7.70 33.53
CA ASN A 26 28.61 -8.63 34.67
C ASN A 26 27.19 -9.11 35.00
N SER A 27 26.18 -8.76 34.20
CA SER A 27 24.78 -9.08 34.49
C SER A 27 24.52 -10.59 34.53
N GLN A 28 23.75 -11.04 35.53
CA GLN A 28 23.36 -12.45 35.69
C GLN A 28 21.90 -12.72 35.31
N SER A 29 21.10 -11.68 35.13
CA SER A 29 19.72 -11.71 34.63
C SER A 29 19.48 -10.47 33.78
N ASP A 30 18.34 -10.43 33.08
CA ASP A 30 17.93 -9.25 32.32
C ASP A 30 17.85 -8.03 33.25
N TYR A 31 18.28 -6.87 32.77
CA TYR A 31 18.30 -5.59 33.48
C TYR A 31 19.14 -5.55 34.79
N ASP A 32 20.05 -6.51 34.99
CA ASP A 32 20.94 -6.59 36.16
C ASP A 32 22.15 -5.65 36.04
N TRP A 33 21.93 -4.34 35.85
CA TRP A 33 23.01 -3.35 35.78
C TRP A 33 23.62 -3.00 37.15
N GLY A 34 22.93 -3.37 38.23
CA GLY A 34 23.31 -3.08 39.62
C GLY A 34 24.24 -4.12 40.26
N ASN A 35 24.70 -5.11 39.49
CA ASN A 35 25.52 -6.19 40.00
C ASN A 35 26.89 -5.69 40.49
N PRO A 36 27.27 -5.90 41.77
CA PRO A 36 28.54 -5.43 42.30
C PRO A 36 29.74 -6.30 41.90
N THR A 37 29.49 -7.46 41.29
CA THR A 37 30.53 -8.46 40.98
C THR A 37 31.46 -7.93 39.91
N TYR A 38 32.76 -8.02 40.17
CA TYR A 38 33.78 -7.66 39.20
C TYR A 38 33.93 -8.76 38.14
N VAL A 39 34.05 -8.35 36.88
CA VAL A 39 34.38 -9.22 35.74
C VAL A 39 35.46 -8.58 34.88
N TRP A 40 36.18 -9.41 34.11
CA TRP A 40 37.08 -8.91 33.09
C TRP A 40 36.28 -8.48 31.85
N SER A 41 36.53 -7.27 31.36
CA SER A 41 35.87 -6.72 30.17
C SER A 41 36.85 -6.15 29.14
N TYR A 42 36.54 -6.34 27.86
CA TYR A 42 37.20 -5.70 26.71
C TYR A 42 36.58 -4.35 26.31
N CYS A 43 35.61 -3.82 27.06
CA CYS A 43 34.81 -2.69 26.58
C CYS A 43 35.64 -1.45 26.23
N ASP A 44 36.63 -1.09 27.06
CA ASP A 44 37.55 0.02 26.77
C ASP A 44 38.38 -0.20 25.49
N ASP A 45 38.69 -1.46 25.13
CA ASP A 45 39.45 -1.79 23.91
C ASP A 45 38.66 -1.44 22.64
N TRP A 46 37.32 -1.55 22.69
CA TRP A 46 36.43 -1.12 21.61
C TRP A 46 36.40 0.40 21.43
N LEU A 47 36.44 1.14 22.54
CA LEU A 47 36.46 2.59 22.52
C LEU A 47 37.78 3.14 21.97
N TYR A 48 38.92 2.58 22.40
CA TYR A 48 40.22 3.18 22.12
C TYR A 48 40.99 2.57 20.94
N ASN A 49 40.73 1.31 20.60
CA ASN A 49 41.58 0.57 19.65
C ASN A 49 40.84 0.00 18.43
N TYR A 50 39.51 0.13 18.33
CA TYR A 50 38.79 -0.30 17.13
C TYR A 50 39.25 0.48 15.88
N PRO A 51 39.43 -0.15 14.70
CA PRO A 51 39.16 -1.57 14.37
C PRO A 51 40.27 -2.57 14.73
N ASN A 52 41.44 -2.09 15.16
CA ASN A 52 42.61 -2.92 15.47
C ASN A 52 42.69 -3.24 16.97
N LEU A 53 41.70 -3.99 17.47
CA LEU A 53 41.58 -4.36 18.88
C LEU A 53 42.86 -5.03 19.40
N THR A 54 43.30 -4.63 20.59
CA THR A 54 44.57 -5.09 21.19
C THR A 54 44.39 -6.30 22.10
N GLY A 55 43.16 -6.61 22.49
CA GLY A 55 42.84 -7.64 23.47
C GLY A 55 43.08 -7.20 24.92
N GLN A 56 43.19 -5.89 25.18
CA GLN A 56 43.35 -5.39 26.55
C GLN A 56 42.05 -5.54 27.35
N LYS A 57 42.17 -6.13 28.54
CA LYS A 57 41.07 -6.30 29.49
C LYS A 57 41.22 -5.37 30.70
N LYS A 58 40.10 -4.93 31.25
CA LYS A 58 40.00 -4.19 32.51
C LYS A 58 38.97 -4.85 33.43
N TRP A 59 39.21 -4.79 34.74
CA TRP A 59 38.21 -5.20 35.73
C TRP A 59 37.12 -4.12 35.83
N VAL A 60 35.87 -4.51 35.59
CA VAL A 60 34.71 -3.60 35.64
C VAL A 60 33.61 -4.18 36.51
N ASN A 61 32.79 -3.29 37.08
CA ASN A 61 31.56 -3.62 37.80
C ASN A 61 30.59 -2.42 37.66
N ARG A 62 29.46 -2.46 38.37
CA ARG A 62 28.45 -1.39 38.34
C ARG A 62 28.96 0.03 38.53
N ASP A 63 30.07 0.21 39.25
CA ASP A 63 30.58 1.55 39.57
C ASP A 63 31.15 2.25 38.32
N GLU A 64 31.54 1.47 37.30
CA GLU A 64 32.06 1.97 36.02
C GLU A 64 30.98 2.74 35.23
N TRP A 65 29.71 2.33 35.35
CA TRP A 65 28.60 2.85 34.54
C TRP A 65 27.49 3.51 35.36
N GLY A 66 27.77 3.89 36.60
CA GLY A 66 26.87 4.73 37.41
C GLY A 66 26.07 3.99 38.48
N GLY A 67 26.61 2.91 39.04
CA GLY A 67 26.11 2.26 40.26
C GLY A 67 24.81 1.46 40.09
N GLY A 68 24.45 1.12 38.85
CA GLY A 68 23.20 0.42 38.51
C GLY A 68 22.07 1.31 38.02
N ASP A 69 22.27 2.62 37.89
CA ASP A 69 21.30 3.51 37.23
C ASP A 69 21.24 3.21 35.72
N ILE A 70 20.04 2.92 35.23
CA ILE A 70 19.80 2.56 33.82
C ILE A 70 20.28 3.65 32.85
N ARG A 71 20.01 4.93 33.13
CA ARG A 71 20.35 6.02 32.20
C ARG A 71 21.85 6.23 32.15
N LEU A 72 22.52 6.13 33.30
CA LEU A 72 23.98 6.19 33.36
C LEU A 72 24.62 4.99 32.67
N HIS A 73 24.04 3.79 32.80
CA HIS A 73 24.48 2.62 32.07
C HIS A 73 24.40 2.82 30.55
N HIS A 74 23.24 3.24 30.03
CA HIS A 74 23.07 3.44 28.60
C HIS A 74 24.00 4.53 28.06
N ARG A 75 24.18 5.63 28.80
CA ARG A 75 25.14 6.68 28.41
C ARG A 75 26.58 6.15 28.38
N TRP A 76 26.97 5.34 29.35
CA TRP A 76 28.26 4.67 29.36
C TRP A 76 28.38 3.73 28.16
N TRP A 77 27.39 2.86 27.90
CA TRP A 77 27.40 1.90 26.81
C TRP A 77 27.49 2.56 25.43
N PHE A 78 26.65 3.57 25.16
CA PHE A 78 26.71 4.33 23.91
C PHE A 78 28.03 5.10 23.74
N HIS A 79 28.64 5.57 24.83
CA HIS A 79 29.95 6.22 24.76
C HIS A 79 31.05 5.28 24.24
N HIS A 80 30.90 3.96 24.43
CA HIS A 80 31.85 2.96 23.98
C HIS A 80 31.62 2.48 22.54
N PHE A 81 30.64 3.04 21.82
CA PHE A 81 30.49 2.78 20.40
C PHE A 81 31.71 3.32 19.65
N PRO A 82 32.32 2.52 18.75
CA PRO A 82 33.38 3.02 17.89
C PRO A 82 32.94 4.24 17.09
N HIS A 83 33.78 5.27 17.06
CA HIS A 83 33.51 6.55 16.40
C HIS A 83 34.77 7.09 15.73
N VAL A 84 35.43 6.23 14.96
CA VAL A 84 36.66 6.55 14.23
C VAL A 84 36.40 6.54 12.74
N ALA A 85 37.04 7.46 12.01
CA ALA A 85 36.86 7.58 10.57
C ALA A 85 37.35 6.34 9.81
N GLY A 86 36.73 6.08 8.65
CA GLY A 86 37.11 5.02 7.71
C GLY A 86 36.19 3.79 7.77
N SER A 87 36.60 2.73 7.08
CA SER A 87 35.85 1.48 6.99
C SER A 87 36.78 0.27 7.15
N THR A 88 36.23 -0.85 7.60
CA THR A 88 36.92 -2.13 7.70
C THR A 88 36.19 -3.18 6.88
N THR A 89 36.93 -3.99 6.14
CA THR A 89 36.39 -5.10 5.35
C THR A 89 36.61 -6.42 6.09
N GLU A 90 35.53 -7.12 6.44
CA GLU A 90 35.52 -8.42 7.11
C GLU A 90 34.53 -9.34 6.39
N TYR A 91 34.91 -10.59 6.09
CA TYR A 91 34.04 -11.56 5.39
C TYR A 91 33.37 -11.03 4.11
N SER A 92 34.13 -10.28 3.29
CA SER A 92 33.64 -9.65 2.05
C SER A 92 32.62 -8.52 2.24
N MET A 93 32.39 -8.08 3.47
CA MET A 93 31.52 -6.94 3.81
C MET A 93 32.37 -5.77 4.28
N THR A 94 32.18 -4.59 3.70
CA THR A 94 32.83 -3.35 4.17
C THR A 94 31.88 -2.64 5.11
N ARG A 95 32.33 -2.22 6.30
CA ARG A 95 31.50 -1.49 7.28
C ARG A 95 32.22 -0.24 7.76
N LEU A 96 31.48 0.83 8.03
CA LEU A 96 31.99 2.05 8.65
C LEU A 96 32.53 1.73 10.04
N ASN A 97 33.65 2.37 10.38
CA ASN A 97 34.22 2.27 11.71
C ASN A 97 33.57 3.23 12.71
N ASP A 98 32.82 4.22 12.22
CA ASP A 98 31.98 5.10 13.02
C ASP A 98 30.57 4.53 13.09
N TRP A 99 30.20 3.98 14.25
CA TRP A 99 28.92 3.33 14.42
C TRP A 99 27.77 4.31 14.67
N TRP A 100 28.07 5.56 15.02
CA TRP A 100 27.02 6.58 15.19
C TRP A 100 26.33 6.93 13.87
N ALA A 101 27.01 6.73 12.73
CA ALA A 101 26.40 6.88 11.42
C ALA A 101 25.19 5.95 11.24
N TYR A 102 25.30 4.70 11.69
CA TYR A 102 24.19 3.73 11.64
C TYR A 102 23.04 4.08 12.60
N VAL A 103 23.34 4.74 13.73
CA VAL A 103 22.33 5.11 14.72
C VAL A 103 21.58 6.37 14.31
N GLN A 104 22.27 7.34 13.71
CA GLN A 104 21.67 8.62 13.33
C GLN A 104 20.90 8.54 12.00
N ASP A 105 21.35 7.71 11.07
CA ASP A 105 20.80 7.61 9.71
C ASP A 105 20.69 6.14 9.29
N PHE A 106 19.92 5.37 10.06
CA PHE A 106 19.77 3.92 9.89
C PHE A 106 19.40 3.53 8.45
N ASN A 107 18.44 4.23 7.85
CA ASN A 107 17.93 3.92 6.51
C ASN A 107 18.94 4.16 5.38
N ARG A 108 19.99 4.96 5.62
CA ARG A 108 21.05 5.18 4.64
C ARG A 108 22.00 3.99 4.51
N HIS A 109 21.99 3.07 5.48
CA HIS A 109 22.99 2.03 5.60
C HIS A 109 22.34 0.64 5.80
N ALA A 110 22.45 -0.23 4.80
CA ALA A 110 21.85 -1.56 4.82
C ALA A 110 22.49 -2.47 5.89
N GLU A 111 21.76 -3.48 6.39
CA GLU A 111 22.28 -4.54 7.29
C GLU A 111 23.50 -5.29 6.71
N SER A 112 23.62 -5.30 5.37
CA SER A 112 24.72 -5.91 4.62
C SER A 112 25.97 -5.03 4.47
N GLY A 113 25.99 -3.81 5.00
CA GLY A 113 27.16 -2.93 5.01
C GLY A 113 27.42 -2.16 3.71
N GLY A 114 26.51 -2.17 2.74
CA GLY A 114 26.56 -1.22 1.63
C GLY A 114 25.85 0.08 2.01
N ASP A 115 26.42 1.24 1.66
CA ASP A 115 25.58 2.38 1.33
C ASP A 115 24.58 1.87 0.27
N HIS A 116 23.28 2.09 0.49
CA HIS A 116 22.33 1.98 -0.62
C HIS A 116 22.70 3.10 -1.59
N SER A 117 23.60 2.80 -2.52
CA SER A 117 23.61 3.51 -3.79
C SER A 117 22.18 3.43 -4.31
N PRO A 118 21.60 4.52 -4.80
CA PRO A 118 20.40 4.46 -5.61
C PRO A 118 20.57 3.32 -6.63
N GLY A 119 19.70 2.29 -6.57
CA GLY A 119 19.81 1.09 -7.39
C GLY A 119 20.35 -0.19 -6.72
N GLY A 120 20.46 -0.26 -5.39
CA GLY A 120 20.63 -1.55 -4.70
C GLY A 120 19.42 -2.47 -4.91
N SER A 121 19.64 -3.79 -4.92
CA SER A 121 18.53 -4.75 -4.99
C SER A 121 17.61 -4.55 -3.77
N PRO A 122 16.29 -4.42 -3.97
CA PRO A 122 15.31 -4.37 -2.90
C PRO A 122 15.44 -5.60 -1.99
N PRO A 123 14.97 -5.51 -0.74
CA PRO A 123 14.88 -6.69 0.11
C PRO A 123 14.09 -7.79 -0.62
N PRO A 124 14.52 -9.06 -0.53
CA PRO A 124 13.77 -10.16 -1.12
C PRO A 124 12.34 -10.16 -0.57
N ALA A 125 11.38 -10.47 -1.44
CA ALA A 125 9.99 -10.58 -1.03
C ALA A 125 9.86 -11.61 0.10
N GLN A 126 9.13 -11.26 1.15
CA GLN A 126 8.83 -12.14 2.25
C GLN A 126 7.39 -12.63 2.13
N ALA A 127 7.07 -13.82 2.64
CA ALA A 127 5.70 -14.30 2.63
C ALA A 127 4.78 -13.35 3.43
N TYR A 128 3.63 -13.01 2.86
CA TYR A 128 2.61 -12.26 3.58
C TYR A 128 2.06 -13.13 4.72
N PRO A 129 1.90 -12.58 5.93
CA PRO A 129 1.59 -13.38 7.12
C PRO A 129 0.15 -13.90 7.17
N ARG A 130 -0.72 -13.47 6.24
CA ARG A 130 -2.12 -13.90 6.14
C ARG A 130 -2.38 -14.59 4.81
N SER A 131 -3.16 -15.65 4.86
CA SER A 131 -3.67 -16.29 3.65
C SER A 131 -4.83 -15.46 3.06
N PRO A 132 -4.86 -15.27 1.73
CA PRO A 132 -6.00 -14.71 1.04
C PRO A 132 -7.30 -15.47 1.29
N VAL A 133 -8.42 -14.73 1.30
CA VAL A 133 -9.77 -15.27 1.30
C VAL A 133 -10.32 -15.22 -0.13
N ARG A 134 -10.79 -16.37 -0.63
CA ARG A 134 -11.55 -16.43 -1.89
C ARG A 134 -12.98 -15.95 -1.62
N ILE A 135 -13.39 -14.88 -2.30
CA ILE A 135 -14.70 -14.23 -2.09
C ILE A 135 -15.77 -14.84 -2.99
N THR A 136 -15.42 -15.11 -4.24
CA THR A 136 -16.33 -15.70 -5.22
C THR A 136 -15.88 -17.13 -5.56
N SER A 137 -16.85 -18.01 -5.78
CA SER A 137 -16.61 -19.38 -6.25
C SER A 137 -17.76 -19.82 -7.15
N ASN A 138 -17.83 -19.23 -8.33
CA ASN A 138 -18.94 -19.44 -9.25
C ASN A 138 -18.45 -19.86 -10.65
N SER A 139 -19.37 -19.91 -11.62
CA SER A 139 -19.09 -20.45 -12.96
C SER A 139 -18.94 -19.37 -14.02
N GLY A 140 -18.91 -18.10 -13.63
CA GLY A 140 -18.63 -16.95 -14.48
C GLY A 140 -17.39 -16.20 -14.00
N ASP A 141 -16.86 -15.33 -14.86
CA ASP A 141 -15.69 -14.52 -14.54
C ASP A 141 -16.06 -13.33 -13.65
N ASP A 142 -15.32 -13.14 -12.55
CA ASP A 142 -15.39 -11.97 -11.68
C ASP A 142 -14.10 -11.14 -11.79
N TRP A 143 -14.24 -9.86 -12.15
CA TRP A 143 -13.11 -9.00 -12.52
C TRP A 143 -13.12 -7.62 -11.84
N ALA A 144 -11.93 -7.02 -11.87
CA ALA A 144 -11.66 -5.61 -11.54
C ALA A 144 -12.23 -5.12 -10.19
N PRO A 145 -11.93 -5.79 -9.05
CA PRO A 145 -12.44 -5.35 -7.76
C PRO A 145 -11.93 -3.95 -7.38
N LYS A 146 -12.80 -3.13 -6.78
CA LYS A 146 -12.46 -1.85 -6.14
C LYS A 146 -12.83 -1.91 -4.66
N LEU A 147 -12.09 -1.14 -3.85
CA LEU A 147 -12.29 -1.05 -2.40
C LEU A 147 -12.55 0.39 -1.99
N ASN A 148 -13.47 0.57 -1.06
CA ASN A 148 -13.60 1.85 -0.35
C ASN A 148 -12.80 1.87 0.97
N ALA A 149 -12.77 3.03 1.62
CA ALA A 149 -12.01 3.24 2.86
C ALA A 149 -12.43 2.33 4.03
N SER A 150 -13.70 1.92 4.09
CA SER A 150 -14.23 1.03 5.12
C SER A 150 -14.00 -0.48 4.86
N GLY A 151 -13.43 -0.83 3.70
CA GLY A 151 -13.24 -2.22 3.30
C GLY A 151 -14.46 -2.86 2.61
N ARG A 152 -15.41 -2.04 2.13
CA ARG A 152 -16.44 -2.51 1.21
C ARG A 152 -15.82 -2.70 -0.17
N MET A 153 -16.08 -3.84 -0.78
CA MET A 153 -15.61 -4.20 -2.10
C MET A 153 -16.75 -4.16 -3.12
N VAL A 154 -16.42 -3.81 -4.36
CA VAL A 154 -17.30 -3.91 -5.54
C VAL A 154 -16.55 -4.50 -6.72
N TRP A 155 -17.23 -5.25 -7.56
CA TRP A 155 -16.66 -5.85 -8.77
C TRP A 155 -17.78 -6.10 -9.79
N HIS A 156 -17.43 -6.41 -11.04
CA HIS A 156 -18.39 -6.99 -11.98
C HIS A 156 -18.13 -8.49 -12.14
N GLY A 157 -19.19 -9.27 -12.24
CA GLY A 157 -19.15 -10.73 -12.31
C GLY A 157 -20.13 -11.29 -13.33
N GLU A 158 -19.74 -12.32 -14.08
CA GLU A 158 -20.60 -12.91 -15.11
C GLU A 158 -21.68 -13.80 -14.48
N VAL A 159 -22.94 -13.53 -14.81
CA VAL A 159 -24.06 -14.41 -14.47
C VAL A 159 -24.93 -14.65 -15.70
N ASN A 160 -25.00 -15.92 -16.14
CA ASN A 160 -25.77 -16.34 -17.30
C ASN A 160 -25.38 -15.64 -18.62
N GLY A 161 -24.09 -15.33 -18.81
CA GLY A 161 -23.58 -14.72 -20.06
C GLY A 161 -23.58 -13.19 -20.09
N THR A 162 -23.88 -12.52 -18.98
CA THR A 162 -23.83 -11.06 -18.85
C THR A 162 -23.11 -10.65 -17.58
N PHE A 163 -22.37 -9.54 -17.62
CA PHE A 163 -21.72 -8.98 -16.44
C PHE A 163 -22.70 -8.22 -15.56
N GLU A 164 -22.56 -8.39 -14.25
CA GLU A 164 -23.42 -7.78 -13.24
C GLU A 164 -22.56 -7.20 -12.13
N VAL A 165 -23.04 -6.14 -11.48
CA VAL A 165 -22.30 -5.50 -10.38
C VAL A 165 -22.62 -6.18 -9.06
N PHE A 166 -21.58 -6.44 -8.28
CA PHE A 166 -21.66 -7.04 -6.95
C PHE A 166 -20.98 -6.17 -5.91
N SER A 167 -21.34 -6.39 -4.65
CA SER A 167 -20.67 -5.78 -3.50
C SER A 167 -20.64 -6.73 -2.31
N SER A 168 -19.55 -6.72 -1.54
CA SER A 168 -19.41 -7.48 -0.30
C SER A 168 -18.41 -6.81 0.63
N ASP A 169 -18.32 -7.33 1.85
CA ASP A 169 -17.17 -7.07 2.72
C ASP A 169 -15.99 -7.98 2.30
N LEU A 170 -14.77 -7.68 2.75
CA LEU A 170 -13.56 -8.46 2.39
C LEU A 170 -13.53 -9.90 2.95
N ASP A 171 -14.45 -10.27 3.84
CA ASP A 171 -14.61 -11.64 4.35
C ASP A 171 -15.76 -12.40 3.64
N GLY A 172 -16.36 -11.77 2.62
CA GLY A 172 -17.50 -12.28 1.86
C GLY A 172 -18.85 -12.12 2.56
N ARG A 173 -18.93 -11.50 3.75
CA ARG A 173 -20.21 -11.13 4.35
C ARG A 173 -20.87 -9.99 3.58
N HIS A 174 -22.18 -9.84 3.81
CA HIS A 174 -23.00 -8.82 3.19
C HIS A 174 -22.87 -8.77 1.65
N LEU A 175 -22.70 -9.94 1.03
CA LEU A 175 -22.71 -10.09 -0.42
C LEU A 175 -24.07 -9.66 -0.97
N VAL A 176 -24.05 -8.72 -1.90
CA VAL A 176 -25.22 -8.21 -2.62
C VAL A 176 -24.90 -8.22 -4.11
N ARG A 177 -25.78 -8.83 -4.90
CA ARG A 177 -25.83 -8.63 -6.35
C ARG A 177 -26.65 -7.36 -6.61
N ILE A 178 -26.00 -6.30 -7.06
CA ILE A 178 -26.59 -4.97 -7.26
C ILE A 178 -27.47 -4.97 -8.50
N THR A 179 -27.00 -5.56 -9.60
CA THR A 179 -27.75 -5.64 -10.86
C THR A 179 -28.15 -7.09 -11.16
N SER A 180 -29.32 -7.28 -11.78
CA SER A 180 -29.80 -8.60 -12.20
C SER A 180 -30.67 -8.50 -13.44
N ASN A 181 -30.05 -8.05 -14.53
CA ASN A 181 -30.74 -7.82 -15.80
C ASN A 181 -30.22 -8.77 -16.90
N SER A 182 -30.42 -8.43 -18.17
CA SER A 182 -30.03 -9.26 -19.32
C SER A 182 -28.96 -8.59 -20.17
N PHE A 183 -28.20 -7.68 -19.57
CA PHE A 183 -27.24 -6.81 -20.21
C PHE A 183 -25.98 -6.72 -19.34
N ASN A 184 -24.91 -6.17 -19.93
CA ASN A 184 -23.65 -6.02 -19.21
C ASN A 184 -23.67 -4.74 -18.36
N ASP A 185 -23.28 -4.90 -17.10
CA ASP A 185 -22.97 -3.85 -16.14
C ASP A 185 -21.49 -3.99 -15.71
N GLU A 186 -20.68 -2.97 -16.02
CA GLU A 186 -19.22 -3.03 -15.99
C GLU A 186 -18.59 -1.79 -15.31
N ASP A 187 -17.27 -1.82 -15.10
CA ASP A 187 -16.46 -0.75 -14.49
C ASP A 187 -17.02 -0.09 -13.20
N PRO A 188 -17.41 -0.87 -12.17
CA PRO A 188 -17.94 -0.30 -10.94
C PRO A 188 -16.87 0.49 -10.17
N GLN A 189 -17.24 1.69 -9.70
CA GLN A 189 -16.47 2.48 -8.73
C GLN A 189 -17.28 2.63 -7.44
N ILE A 190 -16.60 2.86 -6.32
CA ILE A 190 -17.24 3.00 -4.99
C ILE A 190 -16.64 4.18 -4.21
N SER A 191 -17.49 5.01 -3.61
CA SER A 191 -17.07 6.09 -2.71
C SER A 191 -16.86 5.60 -1.28
N ALA A 192 -16.21 6.41 -0.43
CA ALA A 192 -16.05 6.11 0.99
C ALA A 192 -17.38 5.90 1.73
N ALA A 193 -18.46 6.58 1.30
CA ALA A 193 -19.80 6.43 1.85
C ALA A 193 -20.54 5.15 1.38
N GLY A 194 -19.94 4.38 0.46
CA GLY A 194 -20.55 3.17 -0.08
C GLY A 194 -21.56 3.43 -1.20
N ARG A 195 -21.47 4.58 -1.89
CA ARG A 195 -22.20 4.79 -3.15
C ARG A 195 -21.41 4.16 -4.29
N ILE A 196 -22.06 3.32 -5.07
CA ILE A 196 -21.51 2.64 -6.24
C ILE A 196 -21.97 3.38 -7.49
N VAL A 197 -21.11 3.51 -8.49
CA VAL A 197 -21.45 3.93 -9.86
C VAL A 197 -20.88 2.93 -10.85
N TRP A 198 -21.55 2.72 -11.97
CA TRP A 198 -21.11 1.80 -13.01
C TRP A 198 -21.67 2.21 -14.38
N GLN A 199 -21.12 1.65 -15.45
CA GLN A 199 -21.68 1.77 -16.79
C GLN A 199 -22.47 0.50 -17.11
N GLY A 200 -23.71 0.65 -17.57
CA GLY A 200 -24.61 -0.47 -17.81
C GLY A 200 -25.36 -0.32 -19.12
N PHE A 201 -25.58 -1.41 -19.84
CA PHE A 201 -26.32 -1.36 -21.10
C PHE A 201 -27.83 -1.42 -20.83
N ASP A 202 -28.58 -0.39 -21.23
CA ASP A 202 -30.00 -0.23 -20.90
C ASP A 202 -30.95 -1.00 -21.86
N GLY A 203 -30.38 -1.66 -22.86
CA GLY A 203 -31.08 -2.30 -23.97
C GLY A 203 -30.91 -1.59 -25.32
N ARG A 204 -30.27 -0.41 -25.34
CA ARG A 204 -29.96 0.35 -26.55
C ARG A 204 -28.51 0.84 -26.57
N ASP A 205 -28.07 1.41 -25.47
CA ASP A 205 -26.76 2.04 -25.30
C ASP A 205 -26.28 1.90 -23.84
N TYR A 206 -25.00 2.19 -23.60
CA TYR A 206 -24.44 2.21 -22.25
C TYR A 206 -24.78 3.52 -21.55
N GLU A 207 -25.25 3.41 -20.31
CA GLU A 207 -25.67 4.52 -19.48
C GLU A 207 -24.98 4.43 -18.12
N ILE A 208 -24.88 5.55 -17.42
CA ILE A 208 -24.34 5.60 -16.07
C ILE A 208 -25.44 5.34 -15.05
N PHE A 209 -25.17 4.42 -14.13
CA PHE A 209 -26.06 4.09 -13.03
C PHE A 209 -25.36 4.30 -11.70
N SER A 210 -26.14 4.35 -10.62
CA SER A 210 -25.64 4.34 -9.27
C SER A 210 -26.57 3.63 -8.30
N ALA A 211 -26.02 3.19 -7.16
CA ALA A 211 -26.76 2.53 -6.09
C ALA A 211 -25.99 2.62 -4.77
N ASN A 212 -26.66 2.35 -3.66
CA ASN A 212 -25.98 2.08 -2.40
C ASN A 212 -25.38 0.66 -2.43
N ALA A 213 -24.29 0.44 -1.68
CA ALA A 213 -23.61 -0.85 -1.65
C ALA A 213 -24.43 -2.00 -1.05
N ASP A 214 -25.57 -1.70 -0.42
CA ASP A 214 -26.57 -2.68 0.03
C ASP A 214 -27.61 -3.04 -1.05
N GLY A 215 -27.47 -2.49 -2.27
CA GLY A 215 -28.37 -2.70 -3.40
C GLY A 215 -29.61 -1.81 -3.41
N THR A 216 -29.74 -0.88 -2.46
CA THR A 216 -30.85 0.08 -2.43
C THR A 216 -30.57 1.32 -3.28
N ASP A 217 -31.63 2.08 -3.56
CA ASP A 217 -31.56 3.39 -4.23
C ASP A 217 -30.83 3.37 -5.59
N ILE A 218 -31.17 2.37 -6.41
CA ILE A 218 -30.71 2.28 -7.79
C ILE A 218 -31.27 3.46 -8.60
N VAL A 219 -30.38 4.23 -9.23
CA VAL A 219 -30.68 5.38 -10.05
C VAL A 219 -29.98 5.24 -11.40
N GLN A 220 -30.72 5.40 -12.48
CA GLN A 220 -30.16 5.61 -13.82
C GLN A 220 -29.85 7.11 -13.96
N ILE A 221 -28.57 7.48 -13.97
CA ILE A 221 -28.11 8.88 -14.02
C ILE A 221 -28.27 9.45 -15.42
N THR A 222 -27.94 8.67 -16.45
CA THR A 222 -28.07 9.07 -17.85
C THR A 222 -29.13 8.21 -18.55
N ASN A 223 -29.88 8.82 -19.48
CA ASN A 223 -30.86 8.12 -20.30
C ASN A 223 -31.03 8.88 -21.62
N ASN A 224 -30.29 8.48 -22.62
CA ASN A 224 -30.14 9.17 -23.87
C ASN A 224 -30.07 8.18 -25.06
N LEU A 225 -29.25 8.44 -26.09
CA LEU A 225 -29.17 7.60 -27.31
C LEU A 225 -27.72 7.37 -27.73
N VAL A 226 -26.77 7.61 -26.82
CA VAL A 226 -25.34 7.45 -27.02
C VAL A 226 -24.76 6.74 -25.81
N ASN A 227 -23.59 6.11 -26.00
CA ASN A 227 -22.93 5.48 -24.87
C ASN A 227 -22.27 6.52 -23.95
N ASP A 228 -22.45 6.34 -22.65
CA ASP A 228 -21.76 7.01 -21.56
C ASP A 228 -20.78 6.02 -20.89
N TRP A 229 -19.51 6.43 -20.72
CA TRP A 229 -18.40 5.55 -20.31
C TRP A 229 -17.56 6.11 -19.17
N HIS A 230 -16.75 5.22 -18.58
CA HIS A 230 -15.70 5.52 -17.59
C HIS A 230 -16.18 6.34 -16.39
N PRO A 231 -17.27 5.95 -15.71
CA PRO A 231 -17.77 6.69 -14.56
C PRO A 231 -16.75 6.70 -13.43
N GLN A 232 -16.60 7.85 -12.76
CA GLN A 232 -15.86 8.00 -11.51
C GLN A 232 -16.74 8.68 -10.47
N ILE A 233 -16.51 8.42 -9.18
CA ILE A 233 -17.24 9.03 -8.07
C ILE A 233 -16.28 9.51 -6.98
N ASN A 234 -16.55 10.68 -6.40
CA ASN A 234 -15.85 11.16 -5.20
C ASN A 234 -16.68 10.97 -3.92
N ASP A 235 -16.09 11.26 -2.76
CA ASP A 235 -16.72 11.07 -1.45
C ASP A 235 -17.83 12.10 -1.16
N GLN A 236 -17.98 13.12 -2.00
CA GLN A 236 -19.11 14.05 -1.96
C GLN A 236 -20.34 13.52 -2.72
N GLY A 237 -20.23 12.34 -3.37
CA GLY A 237 -21.28 11.78 -4.21
C GLY A 237 -21.40 12.45 -5.58
N ARG A 238 -20.35 13.13 -6.05
CA ARG A 238 -20.27 13.64 -7.42
C ARG A 238 -19.79 12.54 -8.34
N VAL A 239 -20.52 12.34 -9.43
CA VAL A 239 -20.18 11.42 -10.52
C VAL A 239 -19.69 12.20 -11.72
N VAL A 240 -18.66 11.71 -12.40
CA VAL A 240 -18.15 12.23 -13.69
C VAL A 240 -18.01 11.08 -14.68
N TRP A 241 -18.20 11.35 -15.96
CA TRP A 241 -18.12 10.36 -17.04
C TRP A 241 -17.84 11.06 -18.37
N ASP A 242 -17.47 10.29 -19.40
CA ASP A 242 -17.39 10.79 -20.78
C ASP A 242 -18.55 10.25 -21.62
N ALA A 243 -19.07 11.08 -22.53
CA ALA A 243 -20.20 10.71 -23.38
C ALA A 243 -20.18 11.45 -24.71
N PHE A 244 -20.72 10.81 -25.76
CA PHE A 244 -20.76 11.38 -27.10
C PHE A 244 -21.89 12.41 -27.26
N ASP A 245 -21.57 13.65 -27.60
CA ASP A 245 -22.59 14.70 -27.69
C ASP A 245 -23.35 14.76 -29.03
N GLY A 246 -22.98 13.90 -29.98
CA GLY A 246 -23.41 13.93 -31.38
C GLY A 246 -22.29 14.31 -32.37
N THR A 247 -21.18 14.86 -31.87
CA THR A 247 -20.01 15.28 -32.64
C THR A 247 -18.72 14.64 -32.12
N ASP A 248 -18.48 14.73 -30.81
CA ASP A 248 -17.30 14.24 -30.10
C ASP A 248 -17.62 13.81 -28.66
N TYR A 249 -16.64 13.21 -27.97
CA TYR A 249 -16.75 12.84 -26.56
C TYR A 249 -16.47 14.02 -25.66
N GLU A 250 -17.30 14.17 -24.65
CA GLU A 250 -17.30 15.31 -23.75
C GLU A 250 -17.41 14.83 -22.30
N ILE A 251 -16.88 15.62 -21.36
CA ILE A 251 -16.94 15.32 -19.94
C ILE A 251 -18.23 15.87 -19.33
N TYR A 252 -18.92 15.03 -18.58
CA TYR A 252 -20.12 15.37 -17.85
C TYR A 252 -19.94 15.12 -16.35
N SER A 253 -20.86 15.67 -15.57
CA SER A 253 -20.94 15.41 -14.15
C SER A 253 -22.36 15.54 -13.61
N ALA A 254 -22.66 14.84 -12.54
CA ALA A 254 -23.94 14.91 -11.84
C ALA A 254 -23.77 14.52 -10.37
N ASN A 255 -24.81 14.76 -9.57
CA ASN A 255 -24.93 14.07 -8.29
C ASN A 255 -25.28 12.60 -8.51
N ALA A 256 -24.89 11.72 -7.59
CA ALA A 256 -25.21 10.29 -7.69
C ALA A 256 -26.72 9.99 -7.70
N ASP A 257 -27.57 10.90 -7.24
CA ASP A 257 -29.04 10.79 -7.35
C ASP A 257 -29.59 11.18 -8.73
N GLY A 258 -28.73 11.44 -9.72
CA GLY A 258 -29.08 11.85 -11.07
C GLY A 258 -29.42 13.34 -11.21
N SER A 259 -29.41 14.11 -10.13
CA SER A 259 -29.66 15.55 -10.19
C SER A 259 -28.42 16.36 -10.60
N ASN A 260 -28.64 17.61 -11.00
CA ASN A 260 -27.56 18.56 -11.33
C ASN A 260 -26.57 18.07 -12.40
N VAL A 261 -27.11 17.48 -13.48
CA VAL A 261 -26.32 17.14 -14.68
C VAL A 261 -25.73 18.41 -15.27
N ILE A 262 -24.41 18.42 -15.46
CA ILE A 262 -23.61 19.51 -16.03
C ILE A 262 -22.67 18.91 -17.07
N ARG A 263 -22.73 19.43 -18.29
CA ARG A 263 -21.71 19.24 -19.32
C ARG A 263 -20.52 20.15 -19.01
N ILE A 264 -19.38 19.57 -18.66
CA ILE A 264 -18.15 20.29 -18.26
C ILE A 264 -17.44 20.85 -19.49
N THR A 265 -17.41 20.09 -20.58
CA THR A 265 -16.76 20.47 -21.85
C THR A 265 -17.76 20.52 -23.00
N ASP A 266 -17.62 21.51 -23.87
CA ASP A 266 -18.46 21.73 -25.07
C ASP A 266 -17.59 22.36 -26.16
N ASN A 267 -16.59 21.61 -26.63
CA ASN A 267 -15.54 22.10 -27.51
C ASN A 267 -15.71 21.58 -28.94
N ALA A 268 -16.20 22.43 -29.84
CA ALA A 268 -16.45 22.03 -31.22
C ALA A 268 -15.23 21.39 -31.92
N ALA A 269 -15.48 20.25 -32.59
CA ALA A 269 -14.56 19.56 -33.49
C ALA A 269 -13.77 20.53 -34.38
N ALA A 270 -12.44 20.44 -34.33
CA ALA A 270 -11.55 21.28 -35.11
C ALA A 270 -11.26 20.65 -36.47
N SER A 271 -11.57 21.36 -37.55
CA SER A 271 -11.17 21.00 -38.92
C SER A 271 -11.57 19.58 -39.37
N GLY A 272 -12.66 19.04 -38.83
CA GLY A 272 -13.18 17.71 -39.18
C GLY A 272 -12.59 16.54 -38.40
N TYR A 273 -11.79 16.81 -37.36
CA TYR A 273 -11.40 15.82 -36.36
C TYR A 273 -12.15 16.07 -35.04
N PRO A 274 -12.75 15.03 -34.43
CA PRO A 274 -13.40 15.16 -33.12
C PRO A 274 -12.38 15.61 -32.05
N ARG A 275 -12.80 16.50 -31.14
CA ARG A 275 -12.04 16.82 -29.93
C ARG A 275 -12.52 15.87 -28.85
N GLU A 276 -11.93 14.70 -28.79
CA GLU A 276 -12.30 13.70 -27.78
C GLU A 276 -11.77 14.15 -26.43
N ASP A 277 -12.66 14.43 -25.48
CA ASP A 277 -12.38 14.59 -24.06
C ASP A 277 -12.84 13.32 -23.32
N VAL A 278 -11.90 12.56 -22.75
CA VAL A 278 -12.15 11.18 -22.27
C VAL A 278 -11.39 10.85 -20.98
N TRP A 279 -11.77 9.74 -20.34
CA TRP A 279 -11.14 9.21 -19.13
C TRP A 279 -11.07 10.22 -17.98
N PRO A 280 -12.23 10.76 -17.55
CA PRO A 280 -12.25 11.70 -16.45
C PRO A 280 -11.80 11.03 -15.14
N GLN A 281 -11.22 11.82 -14.26
CA GLN A 281 -10.95 11.50 -12.85
C GLN A 281 -11.44 12.65 -11.99
N ILE A 282 -11.89 12.38 -10.77
CA ILE A 282 -12.37 13.40 -9.84
C ILE A 282 -11.76 13.18 -8.45
N ASN A 283 -11.38 14.28 -7.78
CA ASN A 283 -10.92 14.24 -6.40
C ASN A 283 -12.00 14.73 -5.41
N ASN A 284 -11.74 14.59 -4.12
CA ASN A 284 -12.66 15.00 -3.05
C ASN A 284 -12.77 16.52 -2.85
N LEU A 285 -11.96 17.31 -3.57
CA LEU A 285 -12.11 18.77 -3.67
C LEU A 285 -13.10 19.17 -4.79
N GLY A 286 -13.64 18.22 -5.55
CA GLY A 286 -14.52 18.48 -6.67
C GLY A 286 -13.79 19.01 -7.91
N ARG A 287 -12.49 18.74 -8.05
CA ARG A 287 -11.72 19.02 -9.26
C ARG A 287 -11.76 17.79 -10.16
N VAL A 288 -12.08 18.01 -11.43
CA VAL A 288 -12.13 17.00 -12.48
C VAL A 288 -10.92 17.19 -13.39
N VAL A 289 -10.28 16.09 -13.79
CA VAL A 289 -9.19 16.08 -14.79
C VAL A 289 -9.47 15.02 -15.83
N TRP A 290 -9.02 15.25 -17.06
CA TRP A 290 -9.19 14.34 -18.20
C TRP A 290 -8.07 14.62 -19.20
N PHE A 291 -7.93 13.76 -20.20
CA PHE A 291 -7.11 14.09 -21.37
C PHE A 291 -8.00 14.33 -22.58
N GLY A 292 -7.57 15.28 -23.41
CA GLY A 292 -8.39 15.82 -24.49
C GLY A 292 -7.58 16.14 -25.74
N TYR A 293 -8.12 15.85 -26.93
CA TYR A 293 -7.44 16.19 -28.18
C TYR A 293 -7.66 17.66 -28.55
N ASN A 294 -6.59 18.46 -28.57
CA ASN A 294 -6.70 19.91 -28.80
C ASN A 294 -6.78 20.30 -30.30
N GLY A 295 -6.71 19.32 -31.21
CA GLY A 295 -6.58 19.49 -32.66
C GLY A 295 -5.16 19.30 -33.22
N ALA A 296 -4.17 19.10 -32.35
CA ALA A 296 -2.79 18.81 -32.70
C ALA A 296 -2.25 17.59 -31.94
N ASN A 297 -2.47 17.54 -30.62
CA ASN A 297 -1.99 16.53 -29.68
C ASN A 297 -2.97 16.37 -28.49
N TRP A 298 -2.81 15.30 -27.73
CA TRP A 298 -3.47 15.03 -26.46
C TRP A 298 -2.87 15.88 -25.36
N GLU A 299 -3.74 16.50 -24.57
CA GLU A 299 -3.37 17.41 -23.49
C GLU A 299 -4.17 17.07 -22.23
N ILE A 300 -3.61 17.35 -21.05
CA ILE A 300 -4.34 17.23 -19.79
C ILE A 300 -5.13 18.51 -19.53
N TYR A 301 -6.42 18.35 -19.26
CA TYR A 301 -7.30 19.42 -18.87
C TYR A 301 -7.83 19.22 -17.45
N SER A 302 -8.36 20.31 -16.91
CA SER A 302 -8.98 20.30 -15.60
C SER A 302 -10.04 21.38 -15.46
N ALA A 303 -11.07 21.09 -14.69
CA ALA A 303 -12.11 22.04 -14.32
C ALA A 303 -12.68 21.69 -12.95
N ASN A 304 -13.45 22.61 -12.38
CA ASN A 304 -14.31 22.26 -11.25
C ASN A 304 -15.47 21.40 -11.76
N GLN A 305 -16.04 20.58 -10.86
CA GLN A 305 -17.20 19.73 -11.14
C GLN A 305 -18.45 20.50 -11.62
N ASP A 306 -18.48 21.82 -11.49
CA ASP A 306 -19.54 22.68 -12.03
C ASP A 306 -19.22 23.27 -13.42
N GLY A 307 -18.13 22.83 -14.05
CA GLY A 307 -17.63 23.34 -15.34
C GLY A 307 -16.82 24.65 -15.24
N SER A 308 -16.74 25.27 -14.07
CA SER A 308 -15.96 26.51 -13.90
C SER A 308 -14.46 26.24 -13.82
N ASN A 309 -13.66 27.28 -14.03
CA ASN A 309 -12.19 27.22 -13.91
C ASN A 309 -11.54 26.14 -14.77
N LEU A 310 -12.02 26.01 -16.02
CA LEU A 310 -11.39 25.21 -17.06
C LEU A 310 -9.96 25.70 -17.35
N VAL A 311 -9.00 24.78 -17.35
CA VAL A 311 -7.59 25.03 -17.59
C VAL A 311 -6.99 23.87 -18.39
N ASN A 312 -6.25 24.18 -19.46
CA ASN A 312 -5.29 23.24 -20.07
C ASN A 312 -4.03 23.21 -19.20
N VAL A 313 -3.78 22.08 -18.55
CA VAL A 313 -2.76 21.90 -17.50
C VAL A 313 -1.37 21.70 -18.08
N SER A 314 -1.24 20.95 -19.19
CA SER A 314 0.03 20.65 -19.84
C SER A 314 0.42 21.70 -20.88
N ASN A 315 -0.51 22.05 -21.77
CA ASN A 315 -0.41 23.00 -22.87
C ASN A 315 0.98 23.06 -23.55
N ASP A 316 1.38 21.97 -24.21
CA ASP A 316 2.63 21.95 -24.98
C ASP A 316 2.52 21.22 -26.33
N THR A 317 3.53 20.44 -26.72
CA THR A 317 3.60 19.78 -28.03
C THR A 317 3.79 18.27 -27.92
N ALA A 318 3.90 17.74 -26.71
CA ALA A 318 4.00 16.31 -26.44
C ALA A 318 2.60 15.71 -26.29
N GLU A 319 2.47 14.39 -26.47
CA GLU A 319 1.20 13.72 -26.18
C GLU A 319 1.12 13.48 -24.66
N ASP A 320 0.06 13.96 -24.03
CA ASP A 320 -0.17 13.87 -22.59
C ASP A 320 -1.48 13.13 -22.30
N GLU A 321 -1.39 12.00 -21.61
CA GLU A 321 -2.52 11.06 -21.50
C GLU A 321 -2.63 10.42 -20.10
N TYR A 322 -3.82 9.89 -19.81
CA TYR A 322 -4.17 9.16 -18.58
C TYR A 322 -3.78 9.88 -17.28
N PRO A 323 -4.38 11.05 -16.99
CA PRO A 323 -4.11 11.79 -15.78
C PRO A 323 -4.67 11.07 -14.56
N GLN A 324 -4.04 11.28 -13.41
CA GLN A 324 -4.53 10.91 -12.09
C GLN A 324 -4.45 12.15 -11.19
N ILE A 325 -5.46 12.35 -10.34
CA ILE A 325 -5.53 13.50 -9.43
C ILE A 325 -5.59 13.03 -7.99
N SER A 326 -4.84 13.72 -7.12
CA SER A 326 -4.91 13.53 -5.68
C SER A 326 -5.78 14.60 -5.00
N ASP A 327 -6.23 14.32 -3.78
CA ASP A 327 -6.92 15.27 -2.93
C ASP A 327 -6.05 16.46 -2.49
N SER A 328 -4.74 16.42 -2.75
CA SER A 328 -3.86 17.59 -2.59
C SER A 328 -4.03 18.64 -3.71
N GLY A 329 -4.84 18.32 -4.73
CA GLY A 329 -5.01 19.17 -5.92
C GLY A 329 -3.86 19.06 -6.92
N ARG A 330 -3.06 18.01 -6.82
CA ARG A 330 -1.96 17.71 -7.76
C ARG A 330 -2.37 16.64 -8.76
N VAL A 331 -1.99 16.85 -10.02
CA VAL A 331 -2.23 15.93 -11.14
C VAL A 331 -0.89 15.34 -11.57
N VAL A 332 -0.89 14.04 -11.88
CA VAL A 332 0.22 13.31 -12.51
C VAL A 332 -0.31 12.63 -13.76
N TRP A 333 0.53 12.54 -14.79
CA TRP A 333 0.19 11.85 -16.04
C TRP A 333 1.48 11.35 -16.71
N HIS A 334 1.34 10.56 -17.77
CA HIS A 334 2.48 10.20 -18.60
C HIS A 334 2.51 11.05 -19.87
N ARG A 335 3.72 11.35 -20.33
CA ARG A 335 4.00 12.22 -21.46
C ARG A 335 4.89 11.53 -22.47
N TRP A 336 4.47 11.49 -23.72
CA TRP A 336 5.28 10.96 -24.82
C TRP A 336 6.17 12.05 -25.41
N TYR A 337 7.49 11.95 -25.16
CA TYR A 337 8.47 12.79 -25.87
C TYR A 337 8.91 12.19 -27.22
N SER A 338 8.71 10.89 -27.40
CA SER A 338 8.89 10.12 -28.64
C SER A 338 8.16 8.78 -28.50
N ASP A 339 7.91 8.06 -29.61
CA ASP A 339 7.18 6.78 -29.65
C ASP A 339 7.70 5.66 -28.73
N SER A 340 8.85 5.84 -28.07
CA SER A 340 9.47 4.85 -27.18
C SER A 340 9.99 5.44 -25.86
N ASN A 341 9.54 6.64 -25.48
CA ASN A 341 9.97 7.30 -24.24
C ASN A 341 8.84 8.11 -23.62
N ALA A 342 7.95 7.39 -22.92
CA ALA A 342 6.97 8.00 -22.02
C ALA A 342 7.65 8.37 -20.69
N GLU A 343 7.28 9.52 -20.12
CA GLU A 343 7.86 10.04 -18.88
C GLU A 343 6.75 10.50 -17.94
N ILE A 344 6.96 10.40 -16.63
CA ILE A 344 6.01 10.87 -15.63
C ILE A 344 6.25 12.36 -15.37
N VAL A 345 5.15 13.11 -15.46
CA VAL A 345 5.11 14.56 -15.26
C VAL A 345 3.95 14.92 -14.35
N SER A 346 3.99 16.11 -13.77
CA SER A 346 2.95 16.55 -12.84
C SER A 346 2.80 18.06 -12.78
N ALA A 347 1.64 18.53 -12.36
CA ALA A 347 1.36 19.95 -12.17
C ALA A 347 0.23 20.16 -11.14
N PRO A 348 0.08 21.38 -10.60
CA PRO A 348 -1.15 21.74 -9.90
C PRO A 348 -2.35 21.64 -10.84
N ALA A 349 -3.47 21.07 -10.35
CA ALA A 349 -4.69 20.95 -11.13
C ALA A 349 -5.32 22.31 -11.48
N GLY A 350 -4.94 23.40 -10.82
CA GLY A 350 -5.35 24.77 -11.19
C GLY A 350 -4.53 25.38 -12.33
N GLY A 351 -3.63 24.60 -12.95
CA GLY A 351 -2.59 25.10 -13.84
C GLY A 351 -1.36 25.60 -13.08
N GLY A 352 -0.27 25.81 -13.81
CA GLY A 352 0.99 26.29 -13.26
C GLY A 352 2.19 25.58 -13.89
N THR A 353 3.28 25.51 -13.13
CA THR A 353 4.53 24.91 -13.61
C THR A 353 4.42 23.39 -13.68
N VAL A 354 4.59 22.84 -14.88
CA VAL A 354 4.79 21.40 -15.08
C VAL A 354 6.15 20.99 -14.52
N THR A 355 6.14 19.97 -13.68
CA THR A 355 7.30 19.37 -13.02
C THR A 355 7.52 17.99 -13.62
N ARG A 356 8.68 17.81 -14.24
CA ARG A 356 9.11 16.52 -14.78
C ARG A 356 9.64 15.64 -13.63
N ILE A 357 8.97 14.51 -13.38
CA ILE A 357 9.31 13.58 -12.30
C ILE A 357 10.40 12.63 -12.79
N THR A 358 10.28 12.13 -14.02
CA THR A 358 11.27 11.24 -14.64
C THR A 358 11.92 11.90 -15.85
N ASN A 359 13.20 11.60 -16.08
CA ASN A 359 13.93 12.02 -17.27
C ASN A 359 15.03 11.00 -17.53
N ASN A 360 14.69 9.94 -18.24
CA ASN A 360 15.58 8.82 -18.47
C ASN A 360 15.46 8.34 -19.94
N THR A 361 15.92 7.13 -20.22
CA THR A 361 15.95 6.57 -21.59
C THR A 361 15.03 5.37 -21.75
N TYR A 362 14.15 5.13 -20.78
CA TYR A 362 13.22 4.02 -20.77
C TYR A 362 11.79 4.52 -20.54
N GLU A 363 10.82 3.68 -20.84
CA GLU A 363 9.41 4.04 -20.72
C GLU A 363 9.00 4.07 -19.25
N ASP A 364 8.42 5.19 -18.79
CA ASP A 364 7.71 5.30 -17.52
C ASP A 364 6.20 5.43 -17.78
N TRP A 365 5.40 4.55 -17.19
CA TRP A 365 3.98 4.41 -17.50
C TRP A 365 3.11 4.12 -16.27
N TYR A 366 1.79 4.25 -16.44
CA TYR A 366 0.77 3.99 -15.42
C TYR A 366 1.05 4.66 -14.06
N PRO A 367 1.17 6.00 -14.00
CA PRO A 367 1.39 6.67 -12.74
C PRO A 367 0.13 6.58 -11.85
N GLN A 368 0.34 6.56 -10.54
CA GLN A 368 -0.68 6.73 -9.50
C GLN A 368 -0.15 7.73 -8.47
N ILE A 369 -1.03 8.48 -7.81
CA ILE A 369 -0.66 9.50 -6.83
C ILE A 369 -1.53 9.43 -5.59
N ASN A 370 -0.94 9.64 -4.41
CA ASN A 370 -1.69 9.78 -3.17
C ASN A 370 -1.76 11.24 -2.68
N VAL A 371 -2.55 11.47 -1.62
CA VAL A 371 -2.75 12.80 -1.01
C VAL A 371 -1.47 13.44 -0.47
N SER A 372 -0.44 12.65 -0.19
CA SER A 372 0.88 13.11 0.28
C SER A 372 1.81 13.51 -0.88
N ASN A 373 1.32 13.55 -2.11
CA ASN A 373 2.11 13.77 -3.34
C ASN A 373 3.16 12.68 -3.60
N GLN A 374 3.01 11.49 -3.01
CA GLN A 374 3.81 10.34 -3.39
C GLN A 374 3.25 9.77 -4.69
N VAL A 375 4.15 9.50 -5.64
CA VAL A 375 3.82 8.95 -6.95
C VAL A 375 4.47 7.59 -7.08
N VAL A 376 3.71 6.62 -7.59
CA VAL A 376 4.21 5.31 -8.01
C VAL A 376 3.90 5.09 -9.48
N TRP A 377 4.76 4.39 -10.19
CA TRP A 377 4.59 4.09 -11.61
C TRP A 377 5.36 2.82 -11.97
N MET A 378 5.09 2.26 -13.14
CA MET A 378 5.89 1.17 -13.70
C MET A 378 6.87 1.73 -14.73
N ALA A 379 8.11 1.27 -14.71
CA ALA A 379 9.16 1.71 -15.61
C ALA A 379 9.85 0.53 -16.29
N ARG A 380 10.20 0.66 -17.57
CA ARG A 380 10.81 -0.41 -18.35
C ARG A 380 12.34 -0.46 -18.22
N VAL A 381 12.82 -0.83 -17.04
CA VAL A 381 14.25 -0.83 -16.71
C VAL A 381 14.86 -2.19 -17.03
N ASP A 382 16.06 -2.21 -17.61
CA ASP A 382 16.85 -3.44 -17.89
C ASP A 382 16.17 -4.54 -18.76
N GLY A 383 15.01 -4.25 -19.35
CA GLY A 383 14.29 -5.14 -20.29
C GLY A 383 12.93 -5.62 -19.78
N ASP A 384 12.66 -5.42 -18.50
CA ASP A 384 11.44 -5.79 -17.79
C ASP A 384 10.75 -4.57 -17.17
N TRP A 385 9.62 -4.79 -16.50
CA TRP A 385 8.80 -3.72 -15.93
C TRP A 385 9.03 -3.70 -14.43
N GLU A 386 9.25 -2.52 -13.86
CA GLU A 386 9.66 -2.37 -12.48
C GLU A 386 8.86 -1.27 -11.80
N ILE A 387 8.52 -1.46 -10.53
CA ILE A 387 7.81 -0.47 -9.73
C ILE A 387 8.79 0.58 -9.24
N MET A 388 8.44 1.83 -9.46
CA MET A 388 9.20 3.01 -9.08
C MET A 388 8.36 3.88 -8.16
N THR A 389 9.03 4.64 -7.28
CA THR A 389 8.39 5.64 -6.43
C THR A 389 9.15 6.96 -6.46
N GLY A 390 8.43 8.05 -6.25
CA GLY A 390 8.98 9.39 -6.20
C GLY A 390 8.02 10.39 -5.59
N SER A 391 8.41 11.66 -5.64
CA SER A 391 7.55 12.78 -5.25
C SER A 391 7.03 13.49 -6.48
N ALA A 392 5.74 13.80 -6.47
CA ALA A 392 5.15 14.61 -7.51
C ALA A 392 5.85 15.98 -7.58
N LEU A 393 6.35 16.49 -6.46
CA LEU A 393 7.03 17.79 -6.38
C LEU A 393 8.45 17.76 -6.98
N GLY A 394 8.87 16.64 -7.56
CA GLY A 394 10.23 16.38 -8.03
C GLY A 394 11.15 15.94 -6.90
N GLY A 395 12.40 15.62 -7.26
CA GLY A 395 13.40 15.15 -6.31
C GLY A 395 14.03 13.83 -6.76
N THR A 396 14.50 13.04 -5.80
CA THR A 396 15.09 11.72 -6.06
C THR A 396 14.00 10.67 -6.17
N ASN A 397 14.05 9.90 -7.25
CA ASN A 397 13.20 8.73 -7.45
C ASN A 397 13.93 7.48 -6.95
N SER A 398 13.17 6.46 -6.56
CA SER A 398 13.69 5.18 -6.08
C SER A 398 13.00 4.03 -6.80
N ARG A 399 13.77 2.97 -7.07
CA ARG A 399 13.28 1.71 -7.62
C ARG A 399 12.82 0.82 -6.48
N ILE A 400 11.55 0.42 -6.47
CA ILE A 400 10.94 -0.45 -5.44
C ILE A 400 11.24 -1.91 -5.76
N THR A 401 11.14 -2.32 -7.02
CA THR A 401 11.43 -3.70 -7.47
C THR A 401 12.65 -3.70 -8.40
N ASN A 402 13.54 -4.69 -8.28
CA ASN A 402 14.73 -4.85 -9.14
C ASN A 402 15.03 -6.34 -9.26
N ASN A 403 14.34 -6.98 -10.18
CA ASN A 403 14.47 -8.41 -10.46
C ASN A 403 14.59 -8.61 -11.97
N SER A 404 14.35 -9.81 -12.48
CA SER A 404 14.45 -10.13 -13.91
C SER A 404 13.10 -10.54 -14.51
N VAL A 405 12.02 -10.14 -13.87
CA VAL A 405 10.64 -10.51 -14.14
C VAL A 405 9.79 -9.23 -14.11
N HIS A 406 8.56 -9.30 -14.62
CA HIS A 406 7.75 -8.08 -14.77
C HIS A 406 6.98 -7.77 -13.50
N ASP A 407 7.10 -6.54 -12.99
CA ASP A 407 6.23 -5.94 -11.98
C ASP A 407 5.41 -4.79 -12.60
N GLN A 408 4.08 -4.87 -12.48
CA GLN A 408 3.16 -4.02 -13.25
C GLN A 408 1.95 -3.52 -12.46
N TYR A 409 1.33 -2.47 -13.01
CA TYR A 409 0.07 -1.88 -12.54
C TYR A 409 0.05 -1.56 -11.04
N PRO A 410 1.03 -0.76 -10.56
CA PRO A 410 1.08 -0.42 -9.15
C PRO A 410 -0.13 0.43 -8.76
N ARG A 411 -0.57 0.28 -7.52
CA ARG A 411 -1.54 1.16 -6.83
C ARG A 411 -0.92 1.62 -5.52
N ILE A 412 -1.32 2.80 -5.06
CA ILE A 412 -0.84 3.41 -3.82
C ILE A 412 -2.01 3.93 -2.99
N ASN A 413 -1.99 3.71 -1.69
CA ASN A 413 -2.97 4.30 -0.77
C ASN A 413 -2.45 5.60 -0.13
N THR A 414 -3.30 6.24 0.67
CA THR A 414 -2.97 7.49 1.37
C THR A 414 -1.83 7.37 2.37
N ASN A 415 -1.57 6.17 2.89
CA ASN A 415 -0.49 5.88 3.84
C ASN A 415 0.84 5.55 3.16
N GLY A 416 0.89 5.56 1.82
CA GLY A 416 2.09 5.24 1.05
C GLY A 416 2.37 3.74 0.92
N GLN A 417 1.42 2.88 1.31
CA GLN A 417 1.49 1.45 1.03
C GLN A 417 1.17 1.22 -0.45
N MET A 418 1.87 0.28 -1.06
CA MET A 418 1.76 -0.01 -2.49
C MET A 418 1.34 -1.46 -2.70
N VAL A 419 0.65 -1.73 -3.80
CA VAL A 419 0.34 -3.08 -4.26
C VAL A 419 0.51 -3.14 -5.77
N TRP A 420 1.00 -4.27 -6.29
CA TRP A 420 1.19 -4.50 -7.72
C TRP A 420 1.08 -5.99 -8.04
N GLN A 421 0.97 -6.32 -9.32
CA GLN A 421 1.13 -7.70 -9.80
C GLN A 421 2.57 -7.90 -10.28
N GLY A 422 3.22 -8.98 -9.88
CA GLY A 422 4.59 -9.33 -10.25
C GLY A 422 4.64 -10.75 -10.80
N PHE A 423 5.38 -10.97 -11.88
CA PHE A 423 5.56 -12.30 -12.45
C PHE A 423 6.62 -13.07 -11.65
N ASP A 424 6.31 -14.23 -11.08
CA ASP A 424 7.26 -14.97 -10.23
C ASP A 424 8.23 -15.87 -11.03
N GLY A 425 8.03 -15.96 -12.35
CA GLY A 425 8.73 -16.86 -13.26
C GLY A 425 7.83 -17.92 -13.90
N SER A 426 6.63 -18.12 -13.36
CA SER A 426 5.61 -19.07 -13.81
C SER A 426 4.29 -18.35 -14.11
N ASP A 427 3.82 -17.53 -13.17
CA ASP A 427 2.51 -16.88 -13.18
C ASP A 427 2.57 -15.50 -12.49
N TRP A 428 1.48 -14.75 -12.59
CA TRP A 428 1.35 -13.44 -11.95
C TRP A 428 0.92 -13.59 -10.49
N GLU A 429 1.58 -12.87 -9.60
CA GLU A 429 1.32 -12.90 -8.16
C GLU A 429 1.14 -11.48 -7.62
N ILE A 430 0.40 -11.33 -6.53
CA ILE A 430 0.23 -10.05 -5.85
C ILE A 430 1.37 -9.82 -4.87
N TYR A 431 1.95 -8.63 -4.95
CA TYR A 431 2.96 -8.13 -4.02
C TYR A 431 2.51 -6.82 -3.39
N THR A 432 2.93 -6.57 -2.16
CA THR A 432 2.70 -5.31 -1.48
C THR A 432 3.97 -4.76 -0.84
N TYR A 433 4.11 -3.43 -0.86
CA TYR A 433 5.15 -2.71 -0.14
C TYR A 433 4.54 -2.00 1.06
N ARG A 434 5.01 -2.38 2.25
CA ARG A 434 4.54 -1.84 3.52
C ARG A 434 5.67 -1.88 4.55
N ASP A 435 5.78 -0.81 5.34
CA ASP A 435 6.73 -0.71 6.46
C ASP A 435 8.19 -0.98 6.03
N GLY A 436 8.56 -0.55 4.83
CA GLY A 436 9.90 -0.75 4.26
C GLY A 436 10.13 -2.10 3.58
N ASN A 437 9.17 -3.01 3.62
CA ASN A 437 9.32 -4.40 3.16
C ASN A 437 8.44 -4.70 1.95
N ILE A 438 8.97 -5.53 1.05
CA ILE A 438 8.18 -6.17 -0.01
C ILE A 438 7.67 -7.50 0.55
N LEU A 439 6.36 -7.69 0.48
CA LEU A 439 5.69 -8.90 0.88
C LEU A 439 5.00 -9.53 -0.34
N GLN A 440 5.24 -10.82 -0.57
CA GLN A 440 4.55 -11.64 -1.55
C GLN A 440 3.23 -12.13 -0.92
N VAL A 441 2.11 -11.63 -1.43
CA VAL A 441 0.75 -11.91 -0.93
C VAL A 441 0.25 -13.25 -1.42
N THR A 442 0.53 -13.58 -2.67
CA THR A 442 0.14 -14.83 -3.31
C THR A 442 1.37 -15.54 -3.85
N ASN A 443 1.34 -16.88 -3.82
CA ASN A 443 2.39 -17.74 -4.38
C ASN A 443 1.76 -19.10 -4.71
N ASN A 444 0.97 -19.12 -5.77
CA ASN A 444 0.19 -20.27 -6.19
C ASN A 444 0.62 -20.76 -7.59
N THR A 445 -0.31 -21.13 -8.46
CA THR A 445 0.01 -21.68 -9.80
C THR A 445 -0.90 -21.11 -10.88
N TYR A 446 -1.59 -20.02 -10.58
CA TYR A 446 -2.49 -19.31 -11.46
C TYR A 446 -2.28 -17.81 -11.34
N ASP A 447 -2.68 -17.09 -12.37
CA ASP A 447 -2.46 -15.65 -12.42
C ASP A 447 -3.37 -14.90 -11.45
N ASP A 448 -2.77 -14.16 -10.51
CA ASP A 448 -3.38 -13.12 -9.70
C ASP A 448 -3.08 -11.73 -10.28
N ARG A 449 -4.13 -10.94 -10.55
CA ARG A 449 -4.00 -9.70 -11.33
C ARG A 449 -4.91 -8.57 -10.84
N TRP A 450 -4.58 -7.36 -11.29
CA TRP A 450 -5.36 -6.15 -11.06
C TRP A 450 -5.66 -5.86 -9.58
N PRO A 451 -4.62 -5.71 -8.74
CA PRO A 451 -4.82 -5.45 -7.34
C PRO A 451 -5.43 -4.06 -7.08
N ALA A 452 -6.16 -3.97 -5.98
CA ALA A 452 -6.67 -2.76 -5.37
C ALA A 452 -6.22 -2.72 -3.90
N ILE A 453 -5.98 -1.52 -3.39
CA ILE A 453 -5.60 -1.26 -1.99
C ILE A 453 -6.43 -0.08 -1.46
N ASN A 454 -6.93 -0.19 -0.23
CA ASN A 454 -7.58 0.93 0.45
C ASN A 454 -6.67 1.57 1.52
N VAL A 455 -7.15 2.63 2.19
CA VAL A 455 -6.40 3.33 3.25
C VAL A 455 -5.97 2.42 4.41
N GLY A 456 -6.76 1.40 4.75
CA GLY A 456 -6.43 0.43 5.80
C GLY A 456 -5.34 -0.57 5.41
N GLY A 457 -4.89 -0.55 4.14
CA GLY A 457 -3.96 -1.53 3.59
C GLY A 457 -4.60 -2.86 3.23
N GLN A 458 -5.93 -2.93 3.22
CA GLN A 458 -6.70 -4.09 2.76
C GLN A 458 -6.59 -4.21 1.25
N LEU A 459 -6.42 -5.43 0.76
CA LEU A 459 -6.15 -5.74 -0.63
C LEU A 459 -7.28 -6.56 -1.23
N ALA A 460 -7.56 -6.34 -2.51
CA ALA A 460 -8.44 -7.17 -3.32
C ALA A 460 -7.88 -7.30 -4.73
N TRP A 461 -8.11 -8.43 -5.39
CA TRP A 461 -7.66 -8.71 -6.76
C TRP A 461 -8.55 -9.78 -7.37
N HIS A 462 -8.39 -10.05 -8.67
CA HIS A 462 -8.97 -11.25 -9.26
C HIS A 462 -7.89 -12.24 -9.65
N ALA A 463 -8.23 -13.52 -9.67
CA ALA A 463 -7.32 -14.57 -10.05
C ALA A 463 -8.00 -15.73 -10.78
N ASP A 464 -7.27 -16.38 -11.69
CA ASP A 464 -7.77 -17.49 -12.51
C ASP A 464 -7.76 -18.80 -11.70
N ALA A 465 -8.72 -18.95 -10.78
CA ALA A 465 -8.68 -19.92 -9.69
C ALA A 465 -8.58 -21.41 -10.12
N GLU A 466 -8.77 -21.75 -11.40
CA GLU A 466 -8.56 -23.11 -11.94
C GLU A 466 -7.94 -23.11 -13.36
N SER A 467 -7.27 -24.21 -13.75
CA SER A 467 -6.68 -24.32 -15.08
C SER A 467 -7.72 -24.42 -16.21
N PRO A 468 -7.50 -23.78 -17.38
CA PRO A 468 -8.38 -23.88 -18.55
C PRO A 468 -8.63 -25.34 -18.99
N PRO A 469 -9.82 -25.68 -19.55
CA PRO A 469 -10.79 -24.78 -20.17
C PRO A 469 -11.98 -24.37 -19.27
N ASN A 470 -11.95 -24.72 -17.97
CA ASN A 470 -13.09 -24.55 -17.06
C ASN A 470 -12.80 -23.60 -15.89
N GLY A 471 -11.62 -22.97 -15.85
CA GLY A 471 -11.31 -21.98 -14.83
C GLY A 471 -11.94 -20.64 -15.16
N THR A 472 -12.60 -20.08 -14.15
CA THR A 472 -13.12 -18.72 -14.14
C THR A 472 -12.19 -17.83 -13.34
N SER A 473 -12.16 -16.54 -13.65
CA SER A 473 -11.55 -15.55 -12.77
C SER A 473 -12.44 -15.31 -11.56
N GLU A 474 -11.85 -15.23 -10.37
CA GLU A 474 -12.57 -15.09 -9.11
C GLU A 474 -11.96 -13.97 -8.29
N VAL A 475 -12.76 -13.31 -7.46
CA VAL A 475 -12.29 -12.24 -6.59
C VAL A 475 -11.74 -12.82 -5.28
N PHE A 476 -10.56 -12.32 -4.92
CA PHE A 476 -9.87 -12.62 -3.68
C PHE A 476 -9.63 -11.33 -2.90
N ALA A 477 -9.50 -11.48 -1.60
CA ALA A 477 -9.20 -10.37 -0.72
C ALA A 477 -8.32 -10.80 0.44
N VAL A 478 -7.50 -9.89 0.95
CA VAL A 478 -6.78 -10.10 2.21
C VAL A 478 -6.76 -8.79 2.98
N SER A 479 -7.08 -8.87 4.26
CA SER A 479 -6.77 -7.78 5.17
C SER A 479 -5.35 -7.97 5.67
N PRO A 480 -4.58 -6.87 5.87
CA PRO A 480 -3.41 -6.97 6.73
C PRO A 480 -3.84 -7.48 8.09
N LEU A 481 -2.89 -7.83 8.95
CA LEU A 481 -3.18 -7.93 10.38
C LEU A 481 -3.89 -6.63 10.80
N ALA A 482 -5.23 -6.64 10.78
CA ALA A 482 -6.00 -5.86 11.69
C ALA A 482 -5.48 -6.36 13.02
N ILE A 483 -4.78 -5.50 13.73
CA ILE A 483 -4.55 -5.77 15.12
C ILE A 483 -5.93 -5.56 15.72
N ILE A 484 -6.76 -6.61 15.62
CA ILE A 484 -7.93 -6.72 16.46
C ILE A 484 -7.31 -6.83 17.83
N PRO A 485 -7.50 -5.83 18.69
CA PRO A 485 -6.91 -5.87 20.00
C PRO A 485 -7.34 -7.18 20.67
N ALA A 486 -6.35 -7.91 21.17
CA ALA A 486 -6.59 -9.10 21.96
C ALA A 486 -7.17 -8.73 23.35
N ASP A 487 -7.12 -7.44 23.70
CA ASP A 487 -7.84 -6.80 24.81
C ASP A 487 -9.34 -6.73 24.48
N PHE A 488 -10.08 -7.74 24.92
CA PHE A 488 -11.50 -7.88 24.64
C PHE A 488 -12.36 -7.13 25.66
N ASP A 489 -11.89 -6.97 26.89
CA ASP A 489 -12.62 -6.30 27.98
C ASP A 489 -12.31 -4.80 28.14
N GLY A 490 -11.28 -4.32 27.45
CA GLY A 490 -10.92 -2.92 27.27
C GLY A 490 -10.16 -2.32 28.46
N ASP A 491 -9.46 -3.14 29.24
CA ASP A 491 -8.73 -2.67 30.43
C ASP A 491 -7.27 -2.26 30.14
N GLY A 492 -6.80 -2.49 28.92
CA GLY A 492 -5.50 -2.06 28.42
C GLY A 492 -4.38 -3.08 28.62
N ASP A 493 -4.66 -4.27 29.13
CA ASP A 493 -3.75 -5.42 29.09
C ASP A 493 -4.33 -6.60 28.28
N VAL A 494 -3.55 -7.68 28.15
CA VAL A 494 -3.99 -8.91 27.48
C VAL A 494 -3.62 -10.08 28.34
N ASP A 495 -4.62 -10.71 28.96
CA ASP A 495 -4.38 -11.69 29.99
C ASP A 495 -5.34 -12.91 29.98
N VAL A 496 -5.54 -13.53 31.13
CA VAL A 496 -6.39 -14.73 31.26
C VAL A 496 -7.88 -14.44 31.15
N ASP A 497 -8.32 -13.21 31.42
CA ASP A 497 -9.71 -12.77 31.31
C ASP A 497 -10.08 -12.59 29.82
N ASP A 498 -9.19 -12.02 29.01
CA ASP A 498 -9.34 -12.00 27.54
C ASP A 498 -9.28 -13.41 26.94
N PHE A 499 -8.38 -14.26 27.44
CA PHE A 499 -8.31 -15.63 26.98
C PHE A 499 -9.60 -16.41 27.30
N ALA A 500 -10.22 -16.13 28.45
CA ALA A 500 -11.50 -16.72 28.81
C ALA A 500 -12.62 -16.28 27.84
N PHE A 501 -12.61 -15.02 27.40
CA PHE A 501 -13.50 -14.54 26.34
C PHE A 501 -13.26 -15.30 25.02
N MET A 502 -12.01 -15.35 24.56
CA MET A 502 -11.64 -16.07 23.32
C MET A 502 -12.03 -17.56 23.38
N GLN A 503 -11.77 -18.24 24.50
CA GLN A 503 -12.15 -19.64 24.69
C GLN A 503 -13.65 -19.88 24.55
N ASN A 504 -14.48 -18.94 25.03
CA ASN A 504 -15.94 -19.05 24.90
C ASN A 504 -16.41 -18.89 23.45
N CYS A 505 -15.60 -18.24 22.62
CA CYS A 505 -15.88 -18.02 21.22
C CYS A 505 -15.32 -19.11 20.30
N MET A 506 -14.42 -19.98 20.80
CA MET A 506 -13.77 -21.00 19.98
C MET A 506 -14.78 -21.93 19.31
N SER A 507 -14.76 -21.95 17.98
CA SER A 507 -15.73 -22.64 17.15
C SER A 507 -15.22 -22.77 15.72
N TYR A 508 -15.57 -23.88 15.07
CA TYR A 508 -15.40 -24.04 13.61
C TYR A 508 -16.56 -23.44 12.80
N GLU A 509 -17.64 -23.03 13.47
CA GLU A 509 -18.72 -22.25 12.89
C GLU A 509 -18.38 -20.75 12.95
N PRO A 510 -18.88 -19.95 11.99
CA PRO A 510 -18.65 -18.50 11.98
C PRO A 510 -19.05 -17.84 13.31
N PRO A 511 -18.18 -16.99 13.88
CA PRO A 511 -18.51 -16.26 15.10
C PRO A 511 -19.67 -15.28 14.84
N VAL A 512 -20.49 -15.06 15.87
CA VAL A 512 -21.63 -14.12 15.82
C VAL A 512 -21.65 -13.27 17.09
N GLY A 513 -22.15 -12.03 16.97
CA GLY A 513 -22.24 -11.11 18.10
C GLY A 513 -20.86 -10.75 18.65
N ASP A 514 -20.70 -10.77 19.96
CA ASP A 514 -19.45 -10.34 20.61
C ASP A 514 -18.24 -11.19 20.16
N CYS A 515 -18.46 -12.46 19.80
CA CYS A 515 -17.40 -13.36 19.35
C CYS A 515 -16.77 -12.98 18.01
N GLU A 516 -17.34 -12.04 17.26
CA GLU A 516 -16.71 -11.51 16.05
C GLU A 516 -15.35 -10.86 16.35
N ARG A 517 -15.18 -10.27 17.56
CA ARG A 517 -13.90 -9.70 18.00
C ARG A 517 -12.84 -10.75 18.33
N ALA A 518 -13.22 -12.00 18.63
CA ALA A 518 -12.26 -13.06 18.94
C ALA A 518 -11.63 -13.71 17.68
N ASN A 519 -12.14 -13.40 16.48
CA ASN A 519 -11.60 -13.86 15.20
C ASN A 519 -10.45 -12.94 14.76
N LEU A 520 -9.36 -13.00 15.52
CA LEU A 520 -8.16 -12.19 15.34
C LEU A 520 -7.54 -12.37 13.95
N ASN A 521 -7.69 -13.55 13.35
CA ASN A 521 -7.14 -13.87 12.04
C ASN A 521 -8.10 -13.56 10.86
N THR A 522 -9.31 -13.08 11.15
CA THR A 522 -10.36 -12.73 10.19
C THR A 522 -10.75 -13.85 9.21
N ASP A 523 -10.47 -15.12 9.53
CA ASP A 523 -10.71 -16.28 8.64
C ASP A 523 -12.11 -16.90 8.77
N ARG A 524 -12.95 -16.27 9.60
CA ARG A 524 -14.34 -16.65 9.92
C ARG A 524 -14.44 -17.84 10.87
N ARG A 525 -13.39 -18.13 11.63
CA ARG A 525 -13.40 -19.09 12.72
C ARG A 525 -12.77 -18.41 13.93
N VAL A 526 -13.03 -18.98 15.09
CA VAL A 526 -12.23 -18.69 16.28
C VAL A 526 -11.60 -20.01 16.63
N ASP A 527 -10.39 -20.24 16.14
CA ASP A 527 -9.72 -21.52 16.29
C ASP A 527 -8.27 -21.36 16.75
N GLN A 528 -7.45 -22.40 16.55
CA GLN A 528 -6.08 -22.39 17.01
C GLN A 528 -5.27 -21.26 16.38
N ALA A 529 -5.58 -20.86 15.14
CA ALA A 529 -4.87 -19.78 14.47
C ALA A 529 -5.11 -18.42 15.15
N ASP A 530 -6.31 -18.18 15.72
CA ASP A 530 -6.58 -16.99 16.53
C ASP A 530 -5.85 -17.04 17.87
N VAL A 531 -5.80 -18.21 18.51
CA VAL A 531 -5.04 -18.41 19.75
C VAL A 531 -3.56 -18.14 19.55
N ASP A 532 -3.01 -18.53 18.40
CA ASP A 532 -1.60 -18.27 18.06
C ASP A 532 -1.32 -16.76 17.92
N ILE A 533 -2.29 -15.98 17.41
CA ILE A 533 -2.20 -14.52 17.35
C ILE A 533 -2.34 -13.92 18.75
N PHE A 534 -3.31 -14.38 19.53
CA PHE A 534 -3.56 -13.95 20.90
C PHE A 534 -2.32 -14.13 21.79
N GLN A 535 -1.60 -15.25 21.64
CA GLN A 535 -0.37 -15.52 22.38
C GLN A 535 0.73 -14.49 22.14
N ASN A 536 0.79 -13.88 20.95
CA ASN A 536 1.76 -12.82 20.65
C ASN A 536 1.40 -11.49 21.33
N CYS A 537 0.14 -11.34 21.73
CA CYS A 537 -0.37 -10.17 22.43
C CYS A 537 -0.31 -10.28 23.96
N LEU A 538 -0.14 -11.49 24.50
CA LEU A 538 -0.21 -11.79 25.93
C LEU A 538 0.84 -11.00 26.73
N SER A 539 0.38 -10.00 27.48
CA SER A 539 1.23 -9.18 28.35
C SER A 539 1.14 -9.62 29.80
N GLY A 540 -0.02 -10.17 30.20
CA GLY A 540 -0.35 -10.55 31.58
C GLY A 540 -1.04 -9.44 32.37
N PRO A 541 -1.60 -9.78 33.54
CA PRO A 541 -2.44 -8.87 34.32
C PRO A 541 -1.67 -7.63 34.78
N ASP A 542 -2.32 -6.48 34.67
CA ASP A 542 -1.81 -5.14 34.95
C ASP A 542 -0.55 -4.75 34.13
N ILE A 543 -0.29 -5.43 33.02
CA ILE A 543 0.84 -5.14 32.13
C ILE A 543 0.29 -4.64 30.80
N ALA A 544 0.49 -3.35 30.52
CA ALA A 544 0.05 -2.73 29.29
C ALA A 544 0.32 -3.61 28.06
N ALA A 545 -0.71 -3.82 27.25
CA ALA A 545 -0.63 -4.66 26.07
C ALA A 545 0.46 -4.18 25.11
N VAL A 546 1.00 -5.12 24.34
CA VAL A 546 1.93 -4.81 23.24
C VAL A 546 1.24 -3.86 22.26
N GLU A 547 1.98 -2.94 21.63
CA GLU A 547 1.42 -1.96 20.70
C GLU A 547 0.54 -2.62 19.62
N GLY A 548 -0.72 -2.18 19.53
CA GLY A 548 -1.75 -2.75 18.67
C GLY A 548 -2.63 -3.82 19.31
N CYS A 549 -2.18 -4.48 20.38
CA CYS A 549 -2.92 -5.56 21.05
C CYS A 549 -3.98 -5.06 22.04
N ALA A 550 -3.98 -3.77 22.40
CA ALA A 550 -5.06 -3.07 23.09
C ALA A 550 -5.47 -1.82 22.29
N ASP A 551 -6.74 -1.43 22.38
CA ASP A 551 -7.17 -0.12 21.89
C ASP A 551 -6.47 0.98 22.70
N VAL A 552 -6.09 2.09 22.05
CA VAL A 552 -5.49 3.23 22.76
C VAL A 552 -6.57 3.86 23.64
N VAL A 553 -6.53 3.59 24.94
CA VAL A 553 -7.42 4.23 25.91
C VAL A 553 -7.19 5.76 25.85
N PRO A 554 -8.23 6.58 25.66
CA PRO A 554 -8.09 8.03 25.50
C PRO A 554 -7.57 8.78 26.72
#